data_AF-A0A7L3HVK2-F1
#
_entry.id   AF-A0A7L3HVK2-F1
#
_cell.length_a   1.000
_cell.length_b   1.000
_cell.length_c   1.000
_cell.angle_alpha   90.00
_cell.angle_beta   90.00
_cell.angle_gamma   90.00
#
_symmetry.space_group_name_H-M   'P 1'
#
loop_
_entity.id
_entity.type
_entity.pdbx_description
1 polymer ?
#
loop_
_entity_poly.entity_id
_entity_poly.type
_entity_poly.pdbx_seq_one_letter_code
_entity_poly.pdbx_strand_id
1 'polypeptide(L)'
;SVADSSWLTELLWTFFVPFTVYQVRWMPSVPRRADERVEDFALRVQELLAMELGVVSTRITAADRTEHMKRLRHTARLPFAPGGGPGYRTSAWALLLGGSSPAARPRVPPSLPGGAPEDVRVVAMAQQVKEVLPHVPLEVIRTDLVQTNCVDTTIANLLEGRVPFFPESKEAGDLPAPSTSQAAAASGIQGSVAAPSSKPATKQFAKSPVERHLSLQERKRALYDYARR
;
A
#
# COMPACT_ATOMS: atom_id res chain seq x y z
N SER A 1 -20.67 -12.86 1.60
CA SER A 1 -19.21 -12.71 1.56
C SER A 1 -18.79 -11.35 2.07
N VAL A 2 -18.76 -11.22 3.39
CA VAL A 2 -17.91 -10.22 4.05
C VAL A 2 -16.47 -10.49 3.62
N ALA A 3 -15.66 -9.44 3.46
CA ALA A 3 -14.41 -9.48 2.70
C ALA A 3 -13.36 -10.52 3.18
N ASP A 4 -13.50 -11.08 4.38
CA ASP A 4 -12.59 -12.07 4.98
C ASP A 4 -13.30 -13.29 5.59
N SER A 5 -14.62 -13.44 5.44
CA SER A 5 -15.34 -14.62 5.98
C SER A 5 -15.18 -15.82 5.04
N SER A 6 -14.83 -16.97 5.60
CA SER A 6 -14.89 -18.21 4.83
C SER A 6 -16.35 -18.60 4.56
N TRP A 7 -16.63 -19.11 3.36
CA TRP A 7 -17.98 -19.57 2.98
C TRP A 7 -18.57 -20.55 4.01
N LEU A 8 -17.72 -21.40 4.59
CA LEU A 8 -18.08 -22.37 5.61
C LEU A 8 -18.42 -21.69 6.94
N THR A 9 -17.72 -20.62 7.29
CA THR A 9 -18.04 -19.81 8.47
C THR A 9 -19.39 -19.12 8.31
N GLU A 10 -19.70 -18.52 7.16
CA GLU A 10 -21.04 -17.94 6.89
C GLU A 10 -22.15 -18.99 7.00
N LEU A 11 -21.89 -20.20 6.48
CA LEU A 11 -22.81 -21.33 6.56
C LEU A 11 -23.00 -21.82 8.01
N LEU A 12 -21.92 -21.96 8.76
CA LEU A 12 -21.94 -22.32 10.18
C LEU A 12 -22.77 -21.29 10.98
N TRP A 13 -22.51 -19.99 10.80
CA TRP A 13 -23.31 -18.96 11.46
C TRP A 13 -24.79 -19.04 11.06
N THR A 14 -25.10 -19.41 9.82
CA THR A 14 -26.48 -19.57 9.36
C THR A 14 -27.20 -20.74 10.06
N PHE A 15 -26.51 -21.86 10.31
CA PHE A 15 -27.08 -23.05 10.97
C PHE A 15 -27.17 -22.92 12.49
N PHE A 16 -26.30 -22.12 13.11
CA PHE A 16 -26.25 -21.92 14.56
C PHE A 16 -27.02 -20.68 15.04
N VAL A 17 -27.66 -19.91 14.14
CA VAL A 17 -28.66 -18.91 14.51
C VAL A 17 -29.97 -19.63 14.83
N PRO A 18 -30.52 -19.47 16.05
CA PRO A 18 -31.61 -20.31 16.53
C PRO A 18 -32.89 -20.24 15.69
N PHE A 19 -33.09 -19.16 14.90
CA PHE A 19 -34.22 -19.02 13.98
C PHE A 19 -33.85 -18.15 12.77
N THR A 20 -33.59 -18.78 11.62
CA THR A 20 -33.48 -18.10 10.31
C THR A 20 -34.73 -18.43 9.49
N VAL A 21 -35.65 -17.46 9.39
CA VAL A 21 -36.83 -17.60 8.54
C VAL A 21 -36.55 -16.95 7.19
N TYR A 22 -36.48 -17.79 6.15
CA TYR A 22 -36.35 -17.31 4.77
C TYR A 22 -37.72 -17.08 4.16
N GLN A 23 -38.04 -15.84 3.82
CA GLN A 23 -39.19 -15.52 3.00
C GLN A 23 -38.77 -15.53 1.53
N VAL A 24 -39.18 -16.59 0.81
CA VAL A 24 -38.92 -16.71 -0.63
C VAL A 24 -40.16 -16.24 -1.39
N ARG A 25 -39.98 -15.26 -2.27
CA ARG A 25 -41.02 -14.77 -3.16
C ARG A 25 -40.58 -14.96 -4.61
N TRP A 26 -41.38 -15.68 -5.37
CA TRP A 26 -41.16 -15.84 -6.81
C TRP A 26 -41.58 -14.58 -7.55
N MET A 27 -40.72 -14.09 -8.43
CA MET A 27 -41.02 -12.93 -9.28
C MET A 27 -41.45 -13.38 -10.68
N PRO A 28 -42.23 -12.55 -11.39
CA PRO A 28 -42.54 -12.80 -12.79
C PRO A 28 -41.28 -12.84 -13.64
N SER A 29 -41.26 -13.69 -14.66
CA SER A 29 -40.14 -13.77 -15.60
C SER A 29 -40.01 -12.47 -16.39
N VAL A 30 -38.79 -11.95 -16.48
CA VAL A 30 -38.48 -10.73 -17.24
C VAL A 30 -37.91 -11.15 -18.60
N PRO A 31 -38.69 -11.06 -19.70
CA PRO A 31 -38.17 -11.43 -21.01
C PRO A 31 -37.15 -10.40 -21.48
N ARG A 32 -36.13 -10.90 -22.20
CA ARG A 32 -35.17 -10.05 -22.88
C ARG A 32 -35.81 -9.49 -24.16
N ARG A 33 -35.76 -8.17 -24.34
CA ARG A 33 -36.21 -7.47 -25.55
C ARG A 33 -35.16 -7.60 -26.66
N ALA A 34 -35.59 -7.64 -27.92
CA ALA A 34 -34.69 -7.91 -29.05
C ALA A 34 -33.72 -6.74 -29.35
N ASP A 35 -34.09 -5.53 -28.94
CA ASP A 35 -33.39 -4.27 -29.14
C ASP A 35 -32.50 -3.86 -27.96
N GLU A 36 -32.53 -4.60 -26.84
CA GLU A 36 -31.81 -4.22 -25.62
C GLU A 36 -30.42 -4.89 -25.50
N ARG A 37 -29.44 -4.11 -25.03
CA ARG A 37 -28.11 -4.62 -24.70
C ARG A 37 -28.16 -5.46 -23.42
N VAL A 38 -27.14 -6.30 -23.23
CA VAL A 38 -27.07 -7.22 -22.08
C VAL A 38 -26.98 -6.43 -20.78
N GLU A 39 -26.25 -5.32 -20.80
CA GLU A 39 -26.07 -4.42 -19.67
C GLU A 39 -27.39 -3.74 -19.28
N ASP A 40 -28.15 -3.26 -20.28
CA ASP A 40 -29.44 -2.59 -20.07
C ASP A 40 -30.49 -3.58 -19.52
N PHE A 41 -30.48 -4.82 -20.00
CA PHE A 41 -31.29 -5.90 -19.45
C PHE A 41 -30.94 -6.17 -17.98
N ALA A 42 -29.65 -6.27 -17.65
CA ALA A 42 -29.20 -6.52 -16.28
C ALA A 42 -29.60 -5.38 -15.33
N LEU A 43 -29.49 -4.12 -15.77
CA LEU A 43 -29.92 -2.95 -15.00
C LEU A 43 -31.43 -2.96 -14.75
N ARG A 44 -32.24 -3.30 -15.76
CA ARG A 44 -33.70 -3.42 -15.63
C ARG A 44 -34.10 -4.52 -14.65
N VAL A 45 -33.46 -5.69 -14.74
CA VAL A 45 -33.69 -6.79 -13.78
C VAL A 45 -33.26 -6.37 -12.37
N GLN A 46 -32.12 -5.70 -12.24
CA GLN A 46 -31.63 -5.19 -10.95
C GLN A 46 -32.60 -4.18 -10.34
N GLU A 47 -33.15 -3.25 -11.11
CA GLU A 47 -34.12 -2.26 -10.65
C GLU A 47 -35.41 -2.92 -10.16
N LEU A 48 -35.95 -3.88 -10.92
CA LEU A 48 -37.12 -4.65 -10.51
C LEU A 48 -36.88 -5.44 -9.21
N LEU A 49 -35.72 -6.11 -9.10
CA LEU A 49 -35.32 -6.81 -7.87
C LEU A 49 -35.19 -5.85 -6.69
N ALA A 50 -34.57 -4.70 -6.91
CA ALA A 50 -34.34 -3.70 -5.88
C ALA A 50 -35.67 -3.13 -5.37
N MET A 51 -36.59 -2.80 -6.27
CA MET A 51 -37.95 -2.35 -5.92
C MET A 51 -38.70 -3.38 -5.07
N GLU A 52 -38.66 -4.66 -5.44
CA GLU A 52 -39.37 -5.72 -4.73
C GLU A 52 -38.74 -6.05 -3.36
N LEU A 53 -37.43 -5.91 -3.25
CA LEU A 53 -36.70 -6.07 -1.99
C LEU A 53 -36.76 -4.81 -1.11
N GLY A 54 -37.29 -3.69 -1.61
CA GLY A 54 -37.29 -2.40 -0.93
C GLY A 54 -35.88 -1.80 -0.77
N VAL A 55 -34.94 -2.15 -1.65
CA VAL A 55 -33.55 -1.69 -1.64
C VAL A 55 -33.31 -0.75 -2.83
N VAL A 56 -32.30 0.12 -2.73
CA VAL A 56 -31.91 1.01 -3.83
C VAL A 56 -31.05 0.26 -4.84
N SER A 57 -31.37 0.36 -6.14
CA SER A 57 -30.53 -0.18 -7.19
C SER A 57 -29.22 0.60 -7.30
N THR A 58 -28.08 -0.08 -7.23
CA THR A 58 -26.75 0.56 -7.29
C THR A 58 -26.03 0.25 -8.59
N ARG A 59 -25.24 1.18 -9.12
CA ARG A 59 -24.41 0.96 -10.32
C ARG A 59 -23.03 0.36 -10.01
N ILE A 60 -22.95 -0.52 -9.00
CA ILE A 60 -21.69 -1.10 -8.56
C ILE A 60 -21.32 -2.25 -9.50
N THR A 61 -20.19 -2.09 -10.18
CA THR A 61 -19.67 -3.05 -11.14
C THR A 61 -18.74 -4.06 -10.44
N ALA A 62 -18.46 -5.20 -11.10
CA ALA A 62 -17.46 -6.15 -10.62
C ALA A 62 -16.07 -5.50 -10.43
N ALA A 63 -15.71 -4.53 -11.29
CA ALA A 63 -14.49 -3.75 -11.16
C ALA A 63 -14.44 -3.02 -9.81
N ASP A 64 -15.52 -2.33 -9.43
CA ASP A 64 -15.62 -1.58 -8.17
C ASP A 64 -15.41 -2.49 -6.95
N ARG A 65 -15.91 -3.73 -7.00
CA ARG A 65 -15.65 -4.72 -5.93
C ARG A 65 -14.17 -5.06 -5.81
N THR A 66 -13.49 -5.29 -6.94
CA THR A 66 -12.06 -5.64 -6.92
C THR A 66 -11.20 -4.46 -6.48
N GLU A 67 -11.56 -3.24 -6.86
CA GLU A 67 -10.92 -2.02 -6.38
C GLU A 67 -11.17 -1.83 -4.88
N HIS A 68 -12.40 -2.01 -4.40
CA HIS A 68 -12.75 -1.90 -2.99
C HIS A 68 -11.98 -2.91 -2.14
N MET A 69 -11.87 -4.17 -2.60
CA MET A 69 -11.04 -5.18 -1.94
C MET A 69 -9.56 -4.79 -1.91
N LYS A 70 -9.05 -4.17 -2.98
CA LYS A 70 -7.68 -3.66 -3.01
C LYS A 70 -7.50 -2.56 -1.96
N ARG A 71 -8.42 -1.60 -1.89
CA ARG A 71 -8.40 -0.52 -0.89
C ARG A 71 -8.44 -1.09 0.54
N LEU A 72 -9.33 -2.03 0.82
CA LEU A 72 -9.39 -2.70 2.13
C LEU A 72 -8.07 -3.38 2.51
N ARG A 73 -7.34 -4.00 1.58
CA ARG A 73 -6.02 -4.59 1.90
C ARG A 73 -4.96 -3.54 2.26
N HIS A 74 -5.07 -2.35 1.71
CA HIS A 74 -4.21 -1.23 2.09
C HIS A 74 -4.66 -0.59 3.41
N THR A 75 -5.97 -0.48 3.65
CA THR A 75 -6.55 0.13 4.85
C THR A 75 -6.53 -0.79 6.08
N ALA A 76 -6.75 -2.10 5.94
CA ALA A 76 -6.77 -3.08 7.04
C ALA A 76 -5.38 -3.28 7.69
N ARG A 77 -4.31 -2.84 7.02
CA ARG A 77 -2.97 -2.72 7.63
C ARG A 77 -2.84 -1.53 8.59
N LEU A 78 -3.88 -0.70 8.73
CA LEU A 78 -3.94 0.43 9.66
C LEU A 78 -5.18 0.33 10.58
N PRO A 79 -5.06 -0.27 11.78
CA PRO A 79 -5.96 0.06 12.86
C PRO A 79 -5.45 1.36 13.53
N PHE A 80 -5.68 2.51 12.92
CA PHE A 80 -5.52 3.78 13.63
C PHE A 80 -6.84 4.13 14.32
N ALA A 81 -6.93 3.78 15.60
CA ALA A 81 -7.93 4.34 16.50
C ALA A 81 -7.56 5.79 16.83
N PRO A 82 -8.50 6.75 16.78
CA PRO A 82 -8.21 8.10 17.24
C PRO A 82 -8.12 8.11 18.76
N GLY A 83 -6.93 8.47 19.25
CA GLY A 83 -6.62 9.12 20.53
C GLY A 83 -7.42 8.74 21.78
N GLY A 84 -6.74 8.09 22.75
CA GLY A 84 -7.27 7.97 24.11
C GLY A 84 -6.42 7.22 25.13
N GLY A 85 -5.16 7.65 25.37
CA GLY A 85 -4.43 7.41 26.63
C GLY A 85 -3.84 6.00 26.90
N PRO A 86 -2.81 5.90 27.76
CA PRO A 86 -2.15 4.64 28.08
C PRO A 86 -2.84 3.97 29.27
N GLY A 87 -3.51 2.85 29.03
CA GLY A 87 -4.04 2.01 30.10
C GLY A 87 -5.03 1.01 29.52
N TYR A 88 -4.90 -0.25 29.93
CA TYR A 88 -5.70 -1.41 29.52
C TYR A 88 -5.66 -1.77 28.02
N ARG A 89 -4.63 -2.53 27.64
CA ARG A 89 -4.76 -3.51 26.56
C ARG A 89 -5.64 -4.65 27.06
N THR A 90 -6.96 -4.47 27.06
CA THR A 90 -7.88 -5.60 26.95
C THR A 90 -8.62 -5.45 25.64
N SER A 91 -8.40 -6.41 24.77
CA SER A 91 -9.13 -6.55 23.53
C SER A 91 -10.63 -6.67 23.84
N ALA A 92 -11.43 -5.75 23.31
CA ALA A 92 -12.89 -5.75 23.48
C ALA A 92 -13.58 -7.04 22.97
N TRP A 93 -12.90 -7.89 22.19
CA TRP A 93 -13.41 -9.21 21.81
C TRP A 93 -13.35 -10.25 22.95
N ALA A 94 -12.52 -10.05 23.99
CA ALA A 94 -12.35 -11.00 25.08
C ALA A 94 -13.48 -10.94 26.14
N LEU A 95 -14.31 -9.90 26.13
CA LEU A 95 -15.42 -9.74 27.08
C LEU A 95 -16.75 -10.31 26.58
N LEU A 96 -16.82 -10.81 25.33
CA LEU A 96 -18.06 -11.33 24.73
C LEU A 96 -18.13 -12.87 24.66
N LEU A 97 -17.06 -13.58 25.03
CA LEU A 97 -17.05 -15.04 25.14
C LEU A 97 -16.68 -15.42 26.58
N GLY A 98 -17.70 -15.54 27.42
CA GLY A 98 -17.57 -16.06 28.78
C GLY A 98 -16.97 -17.47 28.77
N GLY A 99 -15.69 -17.56 29.12
CA GLY A 99 -14.96 -18.81 29.30
C GLY A 99 -14.03 -18.70 30.49
N SER A 100 -14.57 -18.88 31.70
CA SER A 100 -13.79 -19.05 32.92
C SER A 100 -13.11 -20.42 32.93
N SER A 101 -11.78 -20.45 33.03
CA SER A 101 -11.07 -21.65 33.48
C SER A 101 -9.89 -21.24 34.36
N PRO A 102 -9.75 -21.77 35.59
CA PRO A 102 -8.83 -21.23 36.59
C PRO A 102 -7.46 -21.95 36.62
N ALA A 103 -6.46 -21.19 37.07
CA ALA A 103 -5.30 -21.60 37.85
C ALA A 103 -4.24 -22.53 37.22
N ALA A 104 -3.11 -21.93 36.82
CA ALA A 104 -1.78 -22.45 37.20
C ALA A 104 -0.77 -21.29 37.30
N ARG A 105 -0.03 -21.29 38.42
CA ARG A 105 0.88 -20.25 38.96
C ARG A 105 2.14 -20.05 38.08
N PRO A 106 2.82 -18.87 38.13
CA PRO A 106 3.81 -18.47 37.14
C PRO A 106 5.17 -19.10 37.41
N ARG A 107 5.77 -19.68 36.37
CA ARG A 107 7.16 -20.11 36.36
C ARG A 107 7.92 -19.23 35.37
N VAL A 108 8.75 -18.36 35.90
CA VAL A 108 9.72 -17.55 35.15
C VAL A 108 10.82 -18.48 34.62
N PRO A 109 11.16 -18.45 33.32
CA PRO A 109 12.49 -18.83 32.85
C PRO A 109 13.34 -17.57 32.59
N PRO A 110 14.67 -17.68 32.72
CA PRO A 110 15.59 -16.55 32.69
C PRO A 110 15.76 -15.98 31.27
N SER A 111 16.07 -14.68 31.26
CA SER A 111 16.63 -13.86 30.18
C SER A 111 17.39 -14.59 29.07
N LEU A 112 16.98 -14.34 27.82
CA LEU A 112 17.81 -14.36 26.61
C LEU A 112 17.28 -13.30 25.61
N PRO A 113 18.16 -12.52 24.94
CA PRO A 113 17.76 -11.37 24.12
C PRO A 113 17.40 -11.83 22.70
N GLY A 114 16.12 -11.76 22.37
CA GLY A 114 15.58 -12.12 21.05
C GLY A 114 14.88 -10.95 20.35
N GLY A 115 15.60 -9.83 20.14
CA GLY A 115 15.09 -8.64 19.44
C GLY A 115 15.63 -8.43 18.01
N ALA A 116 16.56 -9.28 17.55
CA ALA A 116 17.43 -8.93 16.42
C ALA A 116 16.78 -8.80 15.01
N PRO A 117 15.74 -9.54 14.58
CA PRO A 117 15.30 -9.45 13.18
C PRO A 117 14.44 -8.21 12.88
N GLU A 118 13.63 -7.75 13.84
CA GLU A 118 12.79 -6.57 13.64
C GLU A 118 13.62 -5.28 13.70
N ASP A 119 14.59 -5.19 14.62
CA ASP A 119 15.49 -4.04 14.70
C ASP A 119 16.32 -3.86 13.43
N VAL A 120 16.84 -4.94 12.84
CA VAL A 120 17.61 -4.85 11.58
C VAL A 120 16.75 -4.33 10.43
N ARG A 121 15.48 -4.75 10.36
CA ARG A 121 14.52 -4.27 9.34
C ARG A 121 14.15 -2.81 9.56
N VAL A 122 13.88 -2.41 10.81
CA VAL A 122 13.58 -1.02 11.16
C VAL A 122 14.77 -0.11 10.88
N VAL A 123 16.00 -0.56 11.14
CA VAL A 123 17.22 0.20 10.81
C VAL A 123 17.37 0.40 9.30
N ALA A 124 17.09 -0.63 8.49
CA ALA A 124 17.14 -0.51 7.03
C ALA A 124 16.05 0.44 6.50
N MET A 125 14.82 0.34 7.02
CA MET A 125 13.74 1.26 6.68
C MET A 125 14.05 2.70 7.13
N ALA A 126 14.70 2.87 8.28
CA ALA A 126 15.07 4.19 8.78
C ALA A 126 16.12 4.88 7.90
N GLN A 127 17.06 4.11 7.35
CA GLN A 127 18.03 4.61 6.38
C GLN A 127 17.33 5.08 5.09
N GLN A 128 16.34 4.32 4.59
CA GLN A 128 15.56 4.73 3.42
C GLN A 128 14.80 6.05 3.65
N VAL A 129 14.21 6.24 4.84
CA VAL A 129 13.57 7.51 5.20
C VAL A 129 14.62 8.64 5.34
N LYS A 130 15.81 8.36 5.87
CA LYS A 130 16.89 9.34 6.04
C LYS A 130 17.45 9.84 4.69
N GLU A 131 17.41 9.02 3.65
CA GLU A 131 17.79 9.42 2.29
C GLU A 131 16.83 10.46 1.70
N VAL A 132 15.53 10.33 1.98
CA VAL A 132 14.50 11.25 1.46
C VAL A 132 14.23 12.44 2.38
N LEU A 133 14.51 12.32 3.68
CA LEU A 133 14.34 13.37 4.69
C LEU A 133 15.65 13.56 5.50
N PRO A 134 16.69 14.19 4.90
CA PRO A 134 18.01 14.29 5.51
C PRO A 134 18.04 15.11 6.80
N HIS A 135 17.10 16.04 6.99
CA HIS A 135 17.03 16.92 8.17
C HIS A 135 16.41 16.26 9.41
N VAL A 136 15.81 15.07 9.27
CA VAL A 136 15.14 14.39 10.38
C VAL A 136 16.13 13.47 11.12
N PRO A 137 16.20 13.51 12.46
CA PRO A 137 17.05 12.61 13.24
C PRO A 137 16.65 11.14 13.08
N LEU A 138 17.64 10.25 13.02
CA LEU A 138 17.41 8.80 12.87
C LEU A 138 16.59 8.20 14.01
N GLU A 139 16.74 8.73 15.23
CA GLU A 139 16.00 8.23 16.40
C GLU A 139 14.49 8.51 16.30
N VAL A 140 14.12 9.66 15.73
CA VAL A 140 12.71 10.01 15.50
C VAL A 140 12.12 9.10 14.44
N ILE A 141 12.86 8.89 13.34
CA ILE A 141 12.47 7.99 12.25
C ILE A 141 12.28 6.55 12.77
N ARG A 142 13.23 6.03 13.56
CA ARG A 142 13.13 4.68 14.16
C ARG A 142 11.93 4.56 15.08
N THR A 143 11.71 5.56 15.93
CA THR A 143 10.59 5.57 16.89
C THR A 143 9.25 5.53 16.16
N ASP A 144 9.11 6.29 15.07
CA ASP A 144 7.89 6.26 14.25
C ASP A 144 7.79 4.95 13.44
N LEU A 145 8.90 4.41 12.91
CA LEU A 145 8.91 3.14 12.17
C LEU A 145 8.58 1.92 13.03
N VAL A 146 8.95 1.92 14.31
CA VAL A 146 8.52 0.88 15.26
C VAL A 146 7.00 0.89 15.43
N GLN A 147 6.36 2.05 15.29
CA GLN A 147 4.91 2.20 15.39
C GLN A 147 4.19 1.95 14.06
N THR A 148 4.71 2.47 12.95
CA THR A 148 4.04 2.44 11.65
C THR A 148 4.39 1.23 10.79
N ASN A 149 5.57 0.63 10.99
CA ASN A 149 6.15 -0.44 10.16
C ASN A 149 6.09 -0.12 8.64
N CYS A 150 6.14 1.17 8.27
CA CYS A 150 5.99 1.59 6.88
C CYS A 150 6.73 2.90 6.61
N VAL A 151 7.61 2.88 5.61
CA VAL A 151 8.43 4.01 5.17
C VAL A 151 7.57 5.18 4.70
N ASP A 152 6.57 4.93 3.84
CA ASP A 152 5.73 5.96 3.24
C ASP A 152 4.87 6.70 4.28
N THR A 153 4.31 5.95 5.25
CA THR A 153 3.54 6.51 6.36
C THR A 153 4.43 7.35 7.27
N THR A 154 5.66 6.88 7.53
CA THR A 154 6.63 7.62 8.35
C THR A 154 7.01 8.95 7.69
N ILE A 155 7.22 8.96 6.37
CA ILE A 155 7.48 10.19 5.61
C ILE A 155 6.30 11.15 5.71
N ALA A 156 5.07 10.66 5.51
CA ALA A 156 3.87 11.48 5.61
C ALA A 156 3.70 12.09 7.02
N ASN A 157 3.88 11.30 8.09
CA ASN A 157 3.77 11.77 9.47
C ASN A 157 4.79 12.87 9.81
N LEU A 158 6.02 12.72 9.32
CA LEU A 158 7.11 13.69 9.51
C LEU A 158 6.85 14.99 8.74
N LEU A 159 6.34 14.91 7.52
CA LEU A 159 6.01 16.06 6.69
C LEU A 159 4.75 16.81 7.18
N GLU A 160 3.78 16.08 7.72
CA GLU A 160 2.55 16.64 8.31
C GLU A 160 2.78 17.23 9.72
N GLY A 161 3.99 17.12 10.28
CA GLY A 161 4.35 17.69 11.58
C GLY A 161 3.74 16.97 12.78
N ARG A 162 3.27 15.72 12.60
CA ARG A 162 2.66 14.91 13.68
C ARG A 162 3.68 14.38 14.68
N VAL A 163 4.96 14.36 14.27
CA VAL A 163 6.08 14.02 15.14
C VAL A 163 6.93 15.29 15.34
N PRO A 164 6.93 15.90 16.54
CA PRO A 164 7.78 17.05 16.80
C PRO A 164 9.24 16.61 16.78
N PHE A 165 10.02 17.15 15.85
CA PHE A 165 11.47 16.97 15.82
C PHE A 165 12.16 18.32 15.67
N PHE A 166 13.30 18.46 16.33
CA PHE A 166 14.21 19.57 16.07
C PHE A 166 15.19 19.12 14.98
N PRO A 167 15.31 19.86 13.87
CA PRO A 167 16.24 19.52 12.80
C PRO A 167 17.67 19.61 13.33
N GLU A 168 18.46 18.57 13.09
CA GLU A 168 19.87 18.56 13.45
C GLU A 168 20.62 19.49 12.49
N SER A 169 20.93 20.71 12.93
CA SER A 169 21.82 21.64 12.24
C SER A 169 23.25 21.14 12.38
N LYS A 170 23.79 20.60 11.29
CA LYS A 170 25.21 20.24 11.20
C LYS A 170 26.04 21.49 10.95
N GLU A 171 26.58 22.13 12.00
CA GLU A 171 27.71 23.06 11.89
C GLU A 171 28.70 22.92 13.05
N ALA A 172 29.94 22.53 12.72
CA ALA A 172 31.22 23.11 13.17
C ALA A 172 32.39 22.15 12.85
N GLY A 173 33.41 22.64 12.13
CA GLY A 173 34.74 22.04 12.13
C GLY A 173 35.45 21.91 10.78
N ASP A 174 35.93 23.04 10.26
CA ASP A 174 37.18 23.22 9.52
C ASP A 174 37.37 22.71 8.07
N LEU A 175 37.41 23.70 7.16
CA LEU A 175 38.25 23.73 5.95
C LEU A 175 39.71 23.36 6.31
N PRO A 176 40.48 22.68 5.43
CA PRO A 176 41.03 23.38 4.26
C PRO A 176 41.06 22.57 2.95
N ALA A 177 40.93 23.30 1.84
CA ALA A 177 41.39 22.90 0.51
C ALA A 177 42.94 22.71 0.52
N PRO A 178 43.56 21.94 -0.39
CA PRO A 178 43.67 22.30 -1.82
C PRO A 178 43.64 21.05 -2.74
N SER A 179 43.46 21.09 -4.05
CA SER A 179 44.40 21.58 -5.06
C SER A 179 43.88 21.19 -6.45
N THR A 180 43.97 22.12 -7.42
CA THR A 180 44.65 21.97 -8.74
C THR A 180 44.19 20.82 -9.65
N SER A 181 43.89 20.94 -10.94
CA SER A 181 43.87 22.01 -11.95
C SER A 181 43.34 21.36 -13.24
N GLN A 182 42.69 22.17 -14.11
CA GLN A 182 42.74 22.14 -15.59
C GLN A 182 42.35 20.81 -16.30
N ALA A 183 41.49 20.78 -17.31
CA ALA A 183 41.57 21.57 -18.53
C ALA A 183 40.24 21.56 -19.30
N ALA A 184 39.99 22.67 -20.00
CA ALA A 184 38.98 22.81 -21.03
C ALA A 184 39.66 22.87 -22.41
N ALA A 185 38.83 22.74 -23.46
CA ALA A 185 39.08 22.99 -24.90
C ALA A 185 39.70 21.80 -25.67
N ALA A 186 39.33 21.49 -26.92
CA ALA A 186 38.36 22.05 -27.88
C ALA A 186 38.25 21.12 -29.12
N SER A 187 37.39 21.52 -30.05
CA SER A 187 37.26 21.09 -31.47
C SER A 187 36.46 19.81 -31.72
N GLY A 188 35.61 19.72 -32.73
CA GLY A 188 35.28 20.63 -33.82
C GLY A 188 34.68 19.81 -34.98
N ILE A 189 33.51 20.23 -35.46
CA ILE A 189 33.03 20.19 -36.85
C ILE A 189 32.82 18.84 -37.58
N GLN A 190 31.71 18.83 -38.35
CA GLN A 190 31.37 18.08 -39.57
C GLN A 190 30.52 16.82 -39.48
N GLY A 191 29.48 16.82 -40.32
CA GLY A 191 28.35 15.90 -40.27
C GLY A 191 28.64 14.53 -40.85
N SER A 192 27.69 13.63 -40.61
CA SER A 192 27.34 12.58 -41.56
C SER A 192 25.92 12.13 -41.28
N VAL A 193 25.14 12.04 -42.36
CA VAL A 193 23.83 11.42 -42.40
C VAL A 193 24.02 9.94 -42.08
N ALA A 194 23.52 9.50 -40.93
CA ALA A 194 23.44 8.08 -40.60
C ALA A 194 22.14 7.82 -39.86
N ALA A 195 21.13 7.40 -40.62
CA ALA A 195 19.94 6.76 -40.09
C ALA A 195 20.35 5.56 -39.19
N PRO A 196 19.85 5.44 -37.95
CA PRO A 196 20.13 4.25 -37.18
C PRO A 196 19.10 3.19 -37.56
N SER A 197 19.58 2.28 -38.41
CA SER A 197 19.35 0.84 -38.35
C SER A 197 18.57 0.41 -37.10
N SER A 198 17.36 -0.07 -37.35
CA SER A 198 16.56 -0.86 -36.40
C SER A 198 17.31 -2.15 -36.04
N LYS A 199 18.19 -2.11 -35.04
CA LYS A 199 18.61 -3.34 -34.36
C LYS A 199 17.68 -3.59 -33.17
N PRO A 200 17.05 -4.78 -33.09
CA PRO A 200 16.11 -5.08 -32.03
C PRO A 200 16.86 -5.11 -30.71
N ALA A 201 16.49 -4.22 -29.79
CA ALA A 201 17.01 -4.20 -28.44
C ALA A 201 16.81 -5.59 -27.81
N THR A 202 17.90 -6.16 -27.32
CA THR A 202 17.99 -7.40 -26.58
C THR A 202 16.82 -7.56 -25.60
N LYS A 203 16.15 -8.71 -25.64
CA LYS A 203 14.96 -9.07 -24.83
C LYS A 203 15.27 -9.27 -23.33
N GLN A 204 16.27 -8.58 -22.79
CA GLN A 204 16.69 -8.72 -21.40
C GLN A 204 16.69 -7.34 -20.73
N PHE A 205 15.87 -7.21 -19.70
CA PHE A 205 15.92 -6.05 -18.81
C PHE A 205 17.25 -6.06 -18.05
N ALA A 206 17.78 -4.87 -17.77
CA ALA A 206 18.93 -4.71 -16.88
C ALA A 206 18.67 -5.42 -15.53
N LYS A 207 19.73 -6.00 -14.97
CA LYS A 207 19.68 -6.81 -13.74
C LYS A 207 19.38 -5.97 -12.50
N SER A 208 19.74 -4.67 -12.51
CA SER A 208 19.41 -3.76 -11.43
C SER A 208 18.20 -2.85 -11.74
N PRO A 209 17.36 -2.50 -10.74
CA PRO A 209 16.23 -1.58 -10.92
C PRO A 209 16.65 -0.18 -11.40
N VAL A 210 17.77 0.33 -10.87
CA VAL A 210 18.31 1.66 -11.20
C VAL A 210 18.72 1.73 -12.67
N GLU A 211 19.47 0.74 -13.14
CA GLU A 211 19.92 0.67 -14.53
C GLU A 211 18.74 0.52 -15.51
N ARG A 212 17.69 -0.20 -15.11
CA ARG A 212 16.45 -0.27 -15.89
C ARG A 212 15.77 1.10 -16.01
N HIS A 213 15.69 1.85 -14.91
CA HIS A 213 15.13 3.20 -14.90
C HIS A 213 15.95 4.16 -15.77
N LEU A 214 17.28 4.12 -15.68
CA LEU A 214 18.17 4.93 -16.51
C LEU A 214 18.03 4.58 -18.00
N SER A 215 17.97 3.29 -18.34
CA SER A 215 17.76 2.86 -19.74
C SER A 215 16.43 3.36 -20.32
N LEU A 216 15.39 3.45 -19.48
CA LEU A 216 14.09 3.97 -19.88
C LEU A 216 14.16 5.48 -20.11
N GLN A 217 14.80 6.22 -19.20
CA GLN A 217 15.02 7.66 -19.35
C GLN A 217 15.85 7.98 -20.59
N GLU A 218 16.91 7.22 -20.86
CA GLU A 218 17.77 7.37 -22.03
C GLU A 218 16.98 7.15 -23.33
N ARG A 219 16.19 6.07 -23.41
CA ARG A 219 15.31 5.81 -24.57
C ARG A 219 14.28 6.92 -24.77
N LYS A 220 13.71 7.45 -23.69
CA LYS A 220 12.79 8.60 -23.76
C LYS A 220 13.49 9.83 -24.32
N ARG A 221 14.67 10.17 -23.82
CA ARG A 221 15.49 11.30 -24.30
C ARG A 221 15.82 11.15 -25.78
N ALA A 222 16.30 9.97 -26.20
CA ALA A 222 16.61 9.69 -27.60
C ALA A 222 15.40 9.88 -28.53
N LEU A 223 14.20 9.47 -28.08
CA LEU A 223 12.96 9.67 -28.84
C LEU A 223 12.60 11.15 -28.97
N TYR A 224 12.72 11.93 -27.88
CA TYR A 224 12.50 13.37 -27.91
C TYR A 224 13.51 14.09 -28.81
N ASP A 225 14.78 13.69 -28.76
CA ASP A 225 15.84 14.28 -29.58
C ASP A 225 15.66 13.95 -31.07
N TYR A 226 15.16 12.75 -31.39
CA TYR A 226 14.79 12.39 -32.77
C TYR A 226 13.59 13.20 -33.25
N ALA A 227 12.55 13.38 -32.44
CA ALA A 227 11.38 14.17 -32.81
C ALA A 227 11.69 15.67 -32.99
N ARG A 228 12.82 16.15 -32.45
CA ARG A 228 13.31 17.52 -32.62
C ARG A 228 14.22 17.70 -33.85
N ARG A 229 14.72 16.61 -34.44
CA ARG A 229 15.51 16.60 -35.67
C ARG A 229 14.60 16.48 -36.89
#